data_AF-A0A3L7XEE9-F1
#
_entry.id   AF-A0A3L7XEE9-F1
#
_cell.length_a   1.000
_cell.length_b   1.000
_cell.length_c   1.000
_cell.angle_alpha   90.00
_cell.angle_beta   90.00
_cell.angle_gamma   90.00
#
_symmetry.space_group_name_H-M   'P 1'
#
loop_
_entity.id
_entity.type
_entity.pdbx_description
1 polymer ?
#
loop_
_entity_poly.entity_id
_entity_poly.type
_entity_poly.pdbx_seq_one_letter_code
_entity_poly.pdbx_strand_id
1 'polypeptide(L)'
;MYHEIHTVTDFTVVAPYTLCIVFADGHTQVIDFLPMLRGEMFGPLRDRILFNGVTLDEEAGALVWPNGADFDPATLHDWDQVGPAMIRMAESWQEWTASIQQAEVVSV
;
A
#
# COMPACT_ATOMS: atom_id res chain seq x y z
N MET A 1 -6.08 12.40 -25.01
CA MET A 1 -5.72 11.16 -24.30
C MET A 1 -6.52 11.20 -23.01
N TYR A 2 -7.54 10.36 -22.90
CA TYR A 2 -8.25 10.18 -21.64
C TYR A 2 -7.34 9.32 -20.78
N HIS A 3 -6.87 9.83 -19.66
CA HIS A 3 -6.39 8.93 -18.61
C HIS A 3 -7.67 8.26 -18.10
N GLU A 4 -7.77 6.94 -18.25
CA GLU A 4 -8.86 6.21 -17.60
C GLU A 4 -8.65 6.38 -16.09
N ILE A 5 -9.53 7.19 -15.49
CA ILE A 5 -9.53 7.37 -14.05
C ILE A 5 -10.22 6.12 -13.51
N HIS A 6 -9.41 5.16 -13.04
CA HIS A 6 -9.93 4.03 -12.30
C HIS A 6 -10.36 4.51 -10.91
N THR A 7 -11.50 4.00 -10.45
CA THR A 7 -12.08 4.36 -9.15
C THR A 7 -12.29 3.08 -8.37
N VAL A 8 -11.72 3.00 -7.17
CA VAL A 8 -12.00 1.90 -6.24
C VAL A 8 -13.36 2.14 -5.60
N THR A 9 -14.21 1.11 -5.57
CA THR A 9 -15.56 1.18 -5.01
C THR A 9 -15.73 0.31 -3.78
N ASP A 10 -14.93 -0.74 -3.64
CA ASP A 10 -14.94 -1.62 -2.47
C ASP A 10 -13.59 -2.31 -2.32
N PHE A 11 -13.29 -2.79 -1.11
CA PHE A 11 -12.17 -3.68 -0.89
C PHE A 11 -12.43 -4.61 0.31
N THR A 12 -11.75 -5.75 0.32
CA THR A 12 -11.77 -6.69 1.43
C THR A 12 -10.36 -7.22 1.72
N VAL A 13 -9.98 -7.30 2.99
CA VAL A 13 -8.76 -8.00 3.41
C VAL A 13 -9.01 -9.52 3.31
N VAL A 14 -8.31 -10.20 2.41
CA VAL A 14 -8.52 -11.64 2.12
C VAL A 14 -7.42 -12.55 2.67
N ALA A 15 -6.24 -11.99 2.93
CA ALA A 15 -5.12 -12.67 3.59
C ALA A 15 -4.18 -11.62 4.22
N PRO A 16 -3.17 -12.01 5.02
CA PRO A 16 -2.18 -11.05 5.52
C PRO A 16 -1.56 -10.24 4.37
N TYR A 17 -1.60 -8.91 4.49
CA TYR A 17 -1.11 -7.96 3.48
C TYR A 17 -1.77 -8.07 2.10
N THR A 18 -2.89 -8.78 1.98
CA THR A 18 -3.55 -9.05 0.70
C THR A 18 -4.95 -8.45 0.68
N LEU A 19 -5.24 -7.61 -0.31
CA LEU A 19 -6.55 -7.03 -0.53
C LEU A 19 -7.17 -7.56 -1.82
N CYS A 20 -8.47 -7.85 -1.77
CA CYS A 20 -9.33 -7.92 -2.95
C CYS A 20 -9.94 -6.53 -3.15
N ILE A 21 -9.73 -5.93 -4.32
CA ILE A 21 -10.08 -4.54 -4.63
C ILE A 21 -11.07 -4.56 -5.80
N VAL A 22 -12.21 -3.90 -5.65
CA VAL A 22 -13.24 -3.80 -6.68
C VAL A 22 -13.24 -2.39 -7.26
N PHE A 23 -13.27 -2.30 -8.58
CA PHE A 23 -13.29 -1.04 -9.32
C PHE A 23 -14.69 -0.72 -9.88
N ALA A 24 -14.93 0.54 -10.18
CA ALA A 24 -16.20 1.03 -10.70
C ALA A 24 -16.60 0.42 -12.07
N ASP A 25 -15.64 -0.04 -12.85
CA ASP A 25 -15.86 -0.74 -14.13
C ASP A 25 -16.19 -2.24 -13.95
N GLY A 26 -16.24 -2.72 -12.70
CA GLY A 26 -16.49 -4.12 -12.35
C GLY A 26 -15.24 -5.00 -12.37
N HIS A 27 -14.06 -4.45 -12.69
CA HIS A 27 -12.81 -5.18 -12.56
C HIS A 27 -12.49 -5.44 -11.09
N THR A 28 -11.74 -6.51 -10.82
CA THR A 28 -11.33 -6.89 -9.47
C THR A 28 -9.89 -7.33 -9.48
N GLN A 29 -9.11 -6.85 -8.51
CA GLN A 29 -7.72 -7.27 -8.32
C GLN A 29 -7.47 -7.85 -6.94
N VAL A 30 -6.68 -8.92 -6.88
CA VAL A 30 -6.22 -9.51 -5.61
C VAL A 30 -4.72 -9.31 -5.52
N ILE A 31 -4.30 -8.42 -4.61
CA ILE A 31 -2.92 -7.93 -4.55
C ILE A 31 -2.31 -8.27 -3.20
N ASP A 32 -1.21 -9.03 -3.18
CA ASP A 32 -0.31 -9.13 -2.03
C ASP A 32 0.66 -7.94 -2.06
N PHE A 33 0.49 -7.03 -1.10
CA PHE A 33 1.29 -5.82 -1.00
C PHE A 33 2.65 -6.07 -0.36
N LEU A 34 2.84 -7.16 0.40
CA LEU A 34 4.02 -7.38 1.24
C LEU A 34 5.36 -7.19 0.51
N PRO A 35 5.54 -7.67 -0.75
CA PRO A 35 6.79 -7.47 -1.48
C PRO A 35 7.12 -6.00 -1.75
N MET A 36 6.11 -5.14 -1.83
CA MET A 36 6.22 -3.73 -2.19
C MET A 36 6.40 -2.80 -0.97
N LEU A 37 6.08 -3.27 0.25
CA LEU A 37 6.11 -2.47 1.49
C LEU A 37 7.54 -2.11 1.95
N ARG A 38 8.26 -1.27 1.20
CA ARG A 38 9.64 -0.83 1.45
C ARG A 38 9.72 0.70 1.50
N GLY A 39 10.90 1.21 1.85
CA GLY A 39 11.12 2.65 1.98
C GLY A 39 10.38 3.28 3.15
N GLU A 40 10.56 4.59 3.32
CA GLU A 40 10.04 5.35 4.46
C GLU A 40 8.50 5.41 4.51
N MET A 41 7.84 5.49 3.35
CA MET A 41 6.39 5.64 3.26
C MET A 41 5.63 4.30 3.38
N PHE A 42 6.06 3.27 2.64
CA PHE A 42 5.36 1.99 2.61
C PHE A 42 5.94 0.95 3.58
N GLY A 43 7.19 1.10 4.01
CA GLY A 43 7.84 0.22 4.99
C GLY A 43 7.08 0.05 6.31
N PRO A 44 6.54 1.12 6.93
CA PRO A 44 5.74 1.03 8.14
C PRO A 44 4.49 0.14 8.02
N LEU A 45 3.94 -0.02 6.81
CA LEU A 45 2.77 -0.88 6.56
C LEU A 45 3.07 -2.38 6.75
N ARG A 46 4.33 -2.77 7.00
CA ARG A 46 4.65 -4.12 7.46
C ARG A 46 4.07 -4.42 8.86
N ASP A 47 3.76 -3.39 9.64
CA ASP A 47 2.91 -3.56 10.82
C ASP A 47 1.46 -3.87 10.37
N ARG A 48 0.94 -5.04 10.77
CA ARG A 48 -0.39 -5.50 10.37
C ARG A 48 -1.52 -4.63 10.93
N ILE A 49 -1.34 -4.03 12.09
CA ILE A 49 -2.35 -3.14 12.68
C ILE A 49 -2.47 -1.91 11.79
N LEU A 50 -1.34 -1.35 11.37
CA LEU A 50 -1.33 -0.20 10.45
C LEU A 50 -1.86 -0.59 9.06
N PHE A 51 -1.44 -1.73 8.51
CA PHE A 51 -1.92 -2.22 7.21
C PHE A 51 -3.44 -2.43 7.18
N ASN A 52 -3.99 -3.06 8.22
CA ASN A 52 -5.42 -3.33 8.32
C ASN A 52 -6.24 -2.07 8.65
N GLY A 53 -5.58 -0.95 8.93
CA GLY A 53 -6.20 0.36 9.05
C GLY A 53 -6.50 1.03 7.70
N VAL A 54 -6.31 0.34 6.57
CA VAL A 54 -6.70 0.82 5.25
C VAL A 54 -8.18 1.22 5.21
N THR A 55 -8.47 2.34 4.56
CA THR A 55 -9.82 2.85 4.35
C THR A 55 -10.01 3.27 2.90
N LEU A 56 -11.24 3.19 2.41
CA LEU A 56 -11.63 3.77 1.12
C LEU A 56 -11.95 5.26 1.33
N ASP A 57 -11.25 6.12 0.60
CA ASP A 57 -11.69 7.49 0.39
C ASP A 57 -12.71 7.49 -0.76
N GLU A 58 -13.99 7.62 -0.43
CA GLU A 58 -15.09 7.60 -1.40
C GLU A 58 -15.08 8.83 -2.33
N GLU A 59 -14.51 9.96 -1.89
CA GLU A 59 -14.42 11.17 -2.72
C GLU A 59 -13.28 11.05 -3.73
N ALA A 60 -12.13 10.53 -3.31
CA ALA A 60 -10.97 10.32 -4.16
C ALA A 60 -11.05 9.02 -4.98
N GLY A 61 -11.86 8.04 -4.56
CA GLY A 61 -11.92 6.72 -5.18
C GLY A 61 -10.66 5.90 -4.99
N ALA A 62 -9.99 6.06 -3.85
CA ALA A 62 -8.66 5.51 -3.59
C ALA A 62 -8.55 4.87 -2.20
N LEU A 63 -7.63 3.90 -2.08
CA LEU A 63 -7.30 3.29 -0.80
C LEU A 63 -6.21 4.10 -0.10
N VAL A 64 -6.47 4.47 1.15
CA VAL A 64 -5.55 5.25 1.99
C VAL A 64 -5.28 4.53 3.30
N TRP A 65 -4.04 4.60 3.77
CA TRP A 65 -3.63 4.05 5.06
C TRP A 65 -3.49 5.15 6.12
N PRO A 66 -3.52 4.81 7.43
CA PRO A 66 -3.50 5.82 8.50
C PRO A 66 -2.22 6.67 8.55
N ASN A 67 -1.13 6.20 7.96
CA ASN A 67 0.11 6.96 7.81
C ASN A 67 0.12 7.90 6.59
N GLY A 68 -1.00 8.01 5.87
CA GLY A 68 -1.15 8.82 4.67
C GLY A 68 -0.60 8.17 3.40
N ALA A 69 -0.15 6.92 3.45
CA ALA A 69 0.25 6.20 2.25
C ALA A 69 -0.99 5.87 1.41
N ASP A 70 -0.86 5.99 0.10
CA ASP A 70 -1.87 5.64 -0.89
C ASP A 70 -1.22 4.92 -2.08
N PHE A 71 -2.06 4.25 -2.86
CA PHE A 71 -1.68 3.73 -4.17
C PHE A 71 -2.60 4.30 -5.22
N ASP A 72 -2.02 4.78 -6.31
CA ASP A 72 -2.79 5.27 -7.45
C ASP A 72 -3.75 4.17 -7.95
N PRO A 73 -5.07 4.45 -8.07
CA PRO A 73 -6.05 3.46 -8.52
C PRO A 73 -5.73 2.82 -9.87
N ALA A 74 -5.10 3.54 -10.81
CA ALA A 74 -4.69 2.96 -12.09
C ALA A 74 -3.56 1.94 -11.91
N THR A 75 -2.63 2.20 -10.98
CA THR A 75 -1.57 1.24 -10.62
C THR A 75 -2.15 -0.03 -10.02
N LEU A 76 -3.16 0.10 -9.16
CA LEU A 76 -3.86 -1.04 -8.56
C LEU A 76 -4.67 -1.82 -9.59
N HIS A 77 -5.36 -1.12 -10.50
CA HIS A 77 -6.14 -1.73 -11.56
C HIS A 77 -5.27 -2.59 -12.49
N ASP A 78 -4.15 -2.02 -12.95
CA ASP A 78 -3.22 -2.64 -13.88
C ASP A 78 -2.12 -3.47 -13.19
N TRP A 79 -2.33 -3.86 -11.93
CA TRP A 79 -1.29 -4.44 -11.09
C TRP A 79 -0.57 -5.65 -11.70
N ASP A 80 -1.27 -6.52 -12.44
CA ASP A 80 -0.64 -7.66 -13.11
C ASP A 80 0.42 -7.24 -14.15
N GLN A 81 0.27 -6.05 -14.73
CA GLN A 81 1.18 -5.50 -15.73
C GLN A 81 2.32 -4.71 -15.07
N VAL A 82 2.01 -3.89 -14.07
CA VAL A 82 2.96 -2.92 -13.50
C VAL A 82 3.55 -3.35 -12.15
N GLY A 83 2.81 -4.13 -11.35
CA GLY A 83 3.18 -4.58 -10.01
C GLY A 83 4.55 -5.25 -9.95
N PRO A 84 4.89 -6.22 -10.83
CA PRO A 84 6.22 -6.84 -10.83
C PRO A 84 7.36 -5.84 -11.06
N ALA A 85 7.14 -4.80 -11.86
CA ALA A 85 8.14 -3.75 -12.07
C ALA A 85 8.24 -2.83 -10.86
N MET A 86 7.10 -2.45 -10.26
CA MET A 86 7.04 -1.64 -9.03
C MET A 86 7.74 -2.33 -7.86
N ILE A 87 7.53 -3.64 -7.68
CA ILE A 87 8.21 -4.44 -6.65
C ILE A 87 9.73 -4.40 -6.85
N ARG A 88 10.23 -4.61 -8.08
CA ARG A 88 11.67 -4.50 -8.39
C ARG A 88 12.22 -3.11 -8.12
N MET A 89 11.45 -2.05 -8.39
CA MET A 89 11.86 -0.70 -8.06
C MET A 89 11.94 -0.49 -6.54
N ALA A 90 10.97 -1.02 -5.80
CA ALA A 90 10.93 -0.94 -4.34
C ALA A 90 12.11 -1.68 -3.67
N GLU A 91 12.70 -2.69 -4.31
CA GLU A 91 13.93 -3.35 -3.81
C GLU A 91 15.12 -2.38 -3.70
N SER A 92 15.14 -1.32 -4.52
CA SER A 92 16.19 -0.29 -4.47
C SER A 92 15.97 0.75 -3.38
N TRP A 93 14.77 0.81 -2.80
CA TRP A 93 14.46 1.72 -1.70
C TRP A 93 15.16 1.21 -0.44
N GLN A 94 15.91 2.11 0.21
CA GLN A 94 16.53 1.79 1.49
C GLN A 94 15.47 1.27 2.45
N GLU A 95 15.76 0.17 3.15
CA GLU A 95 14.82 -0.39 4.10
C GLU A 95 14.55 0.64 5.20
N TRP A 96 13.27 0.82 5.55
CA TRP A 96 12.92 1.59 6.73
C TRP A 96 13.43 0.86 7.96
N THR A 97 14.64 1.20 8.41
CA THR A 97 15.05 0.96 9.77
C THR A 97 14.32 1.99 10.61
N ALA A 98 13.31 1.55 11.37
CA ALA A 98 12.88 2.29 12.54
C ALA A 98 14.13 2.55 13.37
N SER A 99 14.66 3.77 13.31
CA SER A 99 15.64 4.24 14.27
C SER A 99 14.90 4.26 15.60
N ILE A 100 14.87 3.12 16.28
CA ILE A 100 14.68 3.08 17.72
C ILE A 100 15.90 3.82 18.25
N GLN A 101 15.76 5.13 18.44
CA GLN A 101 16.57 5.83 19.42
C GLN A 101 16.19 5.17 20.75
N GLN A 102 16.97 4.15 21.14
CA GLN A 102 16.99 3.70 22.52
C GLN A 102 17.30 4.94 23.34
N ALA A 103 16.37 5.30 24.21
CA ALA A 103 16.66 6.12 25.35
C ALA A 103 17.82 5.46 26.10
N GLU A 104 19.02 6.03 26.00
CA GLU A 104 20.04 5.81 27.02
C GLU A 104 19.55 6.51 28.30
N VAL A 105 18.78 5.76 29.08
CA VAL A 105 18.91 5.82 30.53
C VAL A 105 20.07 4.88 30.89
N VAL A 106 21.15 5.44 31.46
CA VAL A 106 21.83 4.97 32.69
C VAL A 106 23.28 5.50 32.79
N SER A 107 23.51 6.23 33.90
CA SER A 107 24.76 6.45 34.66
C SER A 107 25.86 7.32 34.03
N VAL A 108 26.44 8.32 34.71
CA VAL A 108 26.73 8.55 36.15
C VAL A 108 26.61 10.04 36.48
#